data_AF-A0A918BDF6-F1
#
_entry.id   AF-A0A918BDF6-F1
#
_cell.length_a   1.000
_cell.length_b   1.000
_cell.length_c   1.000
_cell.angle_alpha   90.00
_cell.angle_beta   90.00
_cell.angle_gamma   90.00
#
_symmetry.space_group_name_H-M   'P 1'
#
loop_
_entity.id
_entity.type
_entity.pdbx_description
1 polymer ?
#
loop_
_entity_poly.entity_id
_entity_poly.type
_entity_poly.pdbx_seq_one_letter_code
_entity_poly.pdbx_strand_id
1 'polypeptide(L)' 'MTLTVQRIREDVADVLGEDPLDIPAADDLVDYGLDSVRLIDLVERWRREHGVDVSFVDLADRPAIDAWVPLLGVRQ' A
#
# COMPACT_ATOMS: atom_id res chain seq x y z
N MET A 1 -6.67 13.12 -6.42
CA MET A 1 -7.88 12.32 -6.10
C MET A 1 -7.62 11.62 -4.76
N THR A 2 -8.62 11.37 -3.92
CA THR A 2 -8.40 10.74 -2.61
C THR A 2 -8.04 9.27 -2.76
N LEU A 3 -7.04 8.79 -2.02
CA LEU A 3 -6.67 7.38 -1.98
C LEU A 3 -7.70 6.61 -1.14
N THR A 4 -8.06 5.39 -1.55
CA THR A 4 -9.02 4.51 -0.85
C THR A 4 -8.38 3.18 -0.48
N VAL A 5 -8.95 2.47 0.50
CA VAL A 5 -8.47 1.13 0.91
C VAL A 5 -8.48 0.16 -0.28
N GLN A 6 -9.55 0.19 -1.08
CA GLN A 6 -9.67 -0.62 -2.29
C GLN A 6 -8.56 -0.30 -3.29
N ARG A 7 -8.23 0.98 -3.48
CA ARG A 7 -7.16 1.38 -4.39
C ARG A 7 -5.78 0.90 -3.92
N ILE A 8 -5.49 1.03 -2.63
CA ILE A 8 -4.24 0.52 -2.04
C ILE A 8 -4.13 -0.98 -2.28
N ARG A 9 -5.20 -1.72 -2.02
CA ARG A 9 -5.27 -3.16 -2.22
C ARG A 9 -5.07 -3.55 -3.68
N GLU A 10 -5.73 -2.86 -4.61
CA GLU A 10 -5.54 -3.05 -6.06
C GLU A 10 -4.08 -2.81 -6.47
N ASP A 11 -3.49 -1.70 -6.01
CA ASP A 11 -2.10 -1.37 -6.34
C ASP A 11 -1.14 -2.43 -5.77
N VAL A 12 -1.33 -2.86 -4.52
CA VAL A 12 -0.53 -3.93 -3.90
C VAL A 12 -0.65 -5.24 -4.67
N ALA A 13 -1.87 -5.65 -5.02
CA ALA A 13 -2.13 -6.87 -5.78
C ALA A 13 -1.49 -6.81 -7.17
N ASP A 14 -1.55 -5.66 -7.84
CA ASP A 14 -0.91 -5.42 -9.15
C ASP A 14 0.61 -5.61 -9.07
N VAL A 15 1.28 -5.08 -8.04
CA VAL A 15 2.72 -5.33 -7.87
C VAL A 15 2.96 -6.80 -7.54
N LEU A 16 2.23 -7.39 -6.59
CA LEU A 16 2.46 -8.79 -6.19
C LEU A 16 2.12 -9.81 -7.28
N GLY A 17 1.27 -9.44 -8.24
CA GLY A 17 0.76 -10.34 -9.28
C GLY A 17 -0.32 -11.30 -8.75
N GLU A 18 -0.98 -10.91 -7.66
CA GLU A 18 -2.03 -11.69 -6.97
C GLU A 18 -3.41 -11.06 -7.20
N ASP A 19 -4.49 -11.77 -6.83
CA ASP A 19 -5.83 -11.19 -6.86
C ASP A 19 -6.00 -10.21 -5.68
N PRO A 20 -6.53 -8.99 -5.87
CA PRO A 20 -6.81 -8.07 -4.77
C PRO A 20 -7.73 -8.66 -3.69
N LEU A 21 -8.59 -9.63 -4.02
CA LEU A 21 -9.41 -10.34 -3.05
C LEU A 21 -8.61 -11.26 -2.13
N ASP A 22 -7.44 -11.73 -2.58
CA ASP A 22 -6.53 -12.60 -1.82
C ASP A 22 -5.52 -11.80 -0.97
N ILE A 23 -5.45 -10.48 -1.16
CA ILE A 23 -4.59 -9.59 -0.35
C ILE A 23 -5.30 -9.21 0.96
N PRO A 24 -4.85 -9.73 2.12
CA PRO A 24 -5.39 -9.34 3.41
C PRO A 24 -5.02 -7.90 3.75
N ALA A 25 -5.95 -7.17 4.37
CA ALA A 25 -5.69 -5.80 4.79
C ALA A 25 -4.94 -5.70 6.13
N ALA A 26 -5.11 -6.70 6.99
CA ALA A 26 -4.58 -6.72 8.35
C ALA A 26 -3.27 -7.50 8.50
N ASP A 27 -2.93 -8.36 7.54
CA ASP A 27 -1.73 -9.20 7.62
C ASP A 27 -0.51 -8.49 7.00
N ASP A 28 0.66 -9.03 7.34
CA ASP A 28 1.94 -8.56 6.84
C ASP A 28 2.12 -8.94 5.37
N LEU A 29 2.18 -7.94 4.49
CA LEU A 29 2.32 -8.12 3.06
C LEU A 29 3.70 -8.68 2.66
N VAL A 30 4.72 -8.63 3.53
CA VAL A 30 6.02 -9.25 3.27
C VAL A 30 5.88 -10.77 3.19
N ASP A 31 4.98 -11.37 3.97
CA ASP A 31 4.67 -12.80 3.88
C ASP A 31 4.02 -13.17 2.53
N TYR A 32 3.44 -12.19 1.84
CA TYR A 32 2.85 -12.29 0.50
C TYR A 32 3.84 -11.94 -0.62
N GLY A 33 5.11 -11.69 -0.29
CA GLY A 33 6.15 -11.37 -1.27
C GLY A 33 6.33 -9.89 -1.56
N LEU A 34 5.81 -9.00 -0.70
CA LEU A 34 6.12 -7.58 -0.78
C LEU A 34 7.59 -7.36 -0.42
N ASP A 35 8.33 -6.80 -1.37
CA ASP A 35 9.73 -6.44 -1.21
C ASP A 35 9.90 -4.91 -1.18
N SER A 36 11.13 -4.48 -0.85
CA SER A 36 11.44 -3.05 -0.74
C SER A 36 11.31 -2.30 -2.06
N VAL A 37 11.57 -2.95 -3.19
CA VAL A 37 11.50 -2.33 -4.52
C VAL A 37 10.06 -2.03 -4.87
N ARG A 38 9.17 -3.00 -4.66
CA ARG A 38 7.72 -2.87 -4.87
C ARG A 38 7.11 -1.82 -3.96
N LEU A 39 7.53 -1.78 -2.69
CA LEU A 39 7.04 -0.77 -1.75
C LEU A 39 7.50 0.64 -2.13
N ILE A 40 8.74 0.82 -2.59
CA ILE A 40 9.22 2.11 -3.10
C ILE A 40 8.39 2.54 -4.33
N ASP A 41 8.10 1.64 -5.26
CA ASP A 41 7.28 1.94 -6.44
C ASP A 41 5.85 2.37 -6.06
N LEU A 42 5.23 1.68 -5.10
CA LEU A 42 3.92 2.06 -4.53
C LEU A 42 3.93 3.46 -3.92
N VAL A 43 4.94 3.76 -3.09
CA VAL A 43 5.11 5.08 -2.44
C VAL A 43 5.24 6.18 -3.48
N GLU A 44 6.08 5.98 -4.50
CA GLU A 44 6.28 6.93 -5.58
C GLU A 44 5.01 7.12 -6.42
N ARG A 45 4.29 6.04 -6.73
CA ARG A 45 3.01 6.08 -7.45
C ARG A 45 1.99 6.90 -6.67
N TRP A 46 1.77 6.60 -5.38
CA TRP A 46 0.78 7.33 -4.58
C TRP A 46 1.16 8.80 -4.38
N ARG A 47 2.45 9.11 -4.17
CA ARG A 47 2.96 10.49 -4.14
C ARG A 47 2.64 11.23 -5.43
N ARG A 48 2.88 10.61 -6.59
CA ARG A 48 2.64 11.23 -7.91
C ARG A 48 1.16 11.42 -8.21
N GLU A 49 0.34 10.41 -7.99
CA GLU A 49 -1.07 10.39 -8.41
C GLU A 49 -2.01 11.05 -7.40
N HIS A 50 -1.71 10.89 -6.11
CA HIS A 50 -2.58 11.32 -5.01
C HIS A 50 -1.98 12.45 -4.18
N GLY A 51 -0.68 12.77 -4.33
CA GLY A 51 -0.03 13.83 -3.56
C GLY A 51 0.11 13.50 -2.08
N VAL A 52 0.12 12.21 -1.71
CA VAL A 52 0.31 11.78 -0.31
C VAL A 52 1.74 11.97 0.14
N ASP A 53 1.93 12.46 1.37
CA ASP A 53 3.24 12.62 2.00
C ASP A 53 3.52 11.46 2.96
N VAL A 54 3.75 10.27 2.40
CA VAL A 54 4.10 9.06 3.16
C VAL A 54 5.51 8.62 2.81
N SER A 55 6.31 8.17 3.77
CA SER A 55 7.64 7.63 3.49
C SER A 55 7.63 6.10 3.39
N PHE A 56 8.55 5.55 2.59
CA PHE A 56 8.80 4.10 2.54
C PHE A 56 9.05 3.53 3.94
N VAL A 57 9.79 4.25 4.79
CA VAL A 57 10.15 3.77 6.13
C VAL A 57 8.91 3.63 7.01
N ASP A 58 7.96 4.57 6.92
CA ASP A 58 6.71 4.50 7.67
C ASP A 58 5.86 3.29 7.25
N LEU A 59 5.84 2.99 5.95
CA LEU A 59 5.11 1.82 5.43
C LEU A 59 5.84 0.50 5.71
N ALA A 60 7.17 0.50 5.68
CA ALA A 60 8.00 -0.67 5.91
C ALA A 60 8.02 -1.09 7.39
N ASP A 61 7.79 -0.15 8.32
CA ASP A 61 7.64 -0.47 9.75
C ASP A 61 6.43 -1.38 10.01
N ARG A 62 5.33 -1.15 9.26
CA ARG A 62 4.12 -1.97 9.31
C ARG A 62 3.57 -2.19 7.91
N PRO A 63 4.02 -3.21 7.18
CA PRO A 63 3.62 -3.49 5.80
C PRO A 63 2.21 -4.11 5.72
N ALA A 64 1.21 -3.45 6.28
CA ALA A 64 -0.19 -3.88 6.29
C ALA A 64 -1.09 -2.72 5.85
N ILE A 65 -2.08 -3.02 5.01
CA ILE A 65 -2.97 -2.00 4.43
C ILE A 65 -3.69 -1.21 5.53
N ASP A 66 -4.19 -1.88 6.56
CA ASP A 66 -4.89 -1.24 7.69
C ASP A 66 -3.98 -0.26 8.45
N ALA A 67 -2.67 -0.55 8.53
CA ALA A 67 -1.70 0.36 9.13
C ALA A 67 -1.37 1.55 8.22
N TRP A 68 -1.45 1.36 6.90
CA TRP A 68 -1.16 2.39 5.90
C TRP A 68 -2.30 3.40 5.73
N VAL A 69 -3.55 2.97 5.84
CA VAL A 69 -4.77 3.81 5.74
C VAL A 69 -4.67 5.12 6.54
N PRO A 70 -4.33 5.13 7.84
CA PRO A 70 -4.20 6.36 8.61
C PRO A 70 -3.00 7.23 8.18
N LEU A 71 -1.89 6.62 7.72
CA LEU A 71 -0.71 7.33 7.24
C LEU A 71 -0.97 8.05 5.91
N LEU A 72 -1.73 7.40 5.04
CA LEU A 72 -2.06 7.87 3.69
C LEU A 72 -3.22 8.87 3.67
N GLY A 73 -3.84 9.16 4.83
CA GLY A 73 -4.98 10.07 4.91
C GLY A 73 -6.21 9.56 4.15
N VAL A 74 -6.37 8.23 4.06
CA VAL A 74 -7.51 7.61 3.39
C VAL A 74 -8.80 7.99 4.11
N ARG A 75 -9.76 8.54 3.36
CA ARG A 75 -11.11 8.80 3.87
C ARG A 75 -11.95 7.53 3.66
N GLN A 76 -12.60 7.06 4.71
CA GLN A 76 -13.55 5.93 4.68
C GLN A 76 -14.69 6.18 3.68
#